data_AF-A0A6A0GT58-F1
#
_entry.id   AF-A0A6A0GT58-F1
#
_cell.length_a   1.000
_cell.length_b   1.000
_cell.length_c   1.000
_cell.angle_alpha   90.00
_cell.angle_beta   90.00
_cell.angle_gamma   90.00
#
_symmetry.space_group_name_H-M   'P 1'
#
loop_
_entity.id
_entity.type
_entity.pdbx_description
1 polymer ?
#
loop_
_entity_poly.entity_id
_entity_poly.type
_entity_poly.pdbx_seq_one_letter_code
_entity_poly.pdbx_strand_id
1 'polypeptide(L)'
;MASSRFTNERTKCLKLHCVVLLSSVAVYLNGLFGDYVHDDISVIVQNRDVQGTTPLMHVFVNDYWGRRLDHPLSHKSYRPLVILSFRWVP
;
A
#
# COMPACT_ATOMS: atom_id res chain seq x y z
N MET A 1 -9.79 6.68 -46.31
CA MET A 1 -10.76 7.35 -45.41
C MET A 1 -11.04 6.58 -44.10
N ALA A 2 -10.99 5.24 -44.06
CA ALA A 2 -11.18 4.47 -42.81
C ALA A 2 -9.97 4.54 -41.84
N SER A 3 -8.75 4.56 -42.37
CA SER A 3 -7.50 4.62 -41.57
C SER A 3 -7.35 5.92 -40.74
N SER A 4 -7.80 7.07 -41.27
CA SER A 4 -7.79 8.34 -40.55
C SER A 4 -8.84 8.42 -39.43
N ARG A 5 -9.98 7.71 -39.56
CA ARG A 5 -10.95 7.60 -38.47
C ARG A 5 -10.40 6.75 -37.33
N PHE A 6 -9.77 5.62 -37.65
CA PHE A 6 -9.21 4.73 -36.64
C PHE A 6 -8.09 5.39 -35.80
N THR A 7 -7.20 6.16 -36.44
CA THR A 7 -6.17 6.93 -35.74
C THR A 7 -6.73 8.04 -34.84
N ASN A 8 -7.80 8.71 -35.28
CA ASN A 8 -8.49 9.73 -34.48
C ASN A 8 -9.16 9.12 -33.24
N GLU A 9 -9.83 7.97 -33.39
CA GLU A 9 -10.44 7.27 -32.26
C GLU A 9 -9.39 6.77 -31.24
N ARG A 10 -8.26 6.22 -31.70
CA ARG A 10 -7.15 5.89 -30.78
C ARG A 10 -6.60 7.12 -30.06
N THR A 11 -6.50 8.26 -30.74
CA THR A 11 -6.01 9.51 -30.14
C THR A 11 -6.98 10.06 -29.10
N LYS A 12 -8.29 9.95 -29.33
CA LYS A 12 -9.31 10.30 -28.34
C LYS A 12 -9.24 9.39 -27.12
N CYS A 13 -9.17 8.07 -27.33
CA CYS A 13 -8.99 7.11 -26.24
C CYS A 13 -7.73 7.44 -25.44
N LEU A 14 -6.59 7.67 -26.08
CA LEU A 14 -5.35 8.03 -25.39
C LEU A 14 -5.50 9.30 -24.56
N LYS A 15 -6.11 10.36 -25.13
CA LYS A 15 -6.39 11.61 -24.40
C LYS A 15 -7.28 11.36 -23.17
N LEU A 16 -8.32 10.54 -23.29
CA LEU A 16 -9.19 10.16 -22.17
C LEU A 16 -8.42 9.42 -21.08
N HIS A 17 -7.58 8.43 -21.44
CA HIS A 17 -6.75 7.72 -20.47
C HIS A 17 -5.76 8.66 -19.77
N CYS A 18 -5.14 9.60 -20.52
CA CYS A 18 -4.27 10.61 -19.93
C CYS A 18 -5.02 11.51 -18.95
N VAL A 19 -6.23 11.97 -19.29
CA VAL A 19 -7.04 12.80 -18.39
C VAL A 19 -7.38 12.05 -17.11
N VAL A 20 -7.79 10.78 -17.20
CA VAL A 20 -8.11 9.94 -16.03
C VAL A 20 -6.86 9.68 -15.17
N LEU A 21 -5.71 9.40 -15.80
CA LEU A 21 -4.47 9.15 -15.08
C LEU A 21 -3.95 10.42 -14.40
N LEU A 22 -4.00 11.56 -15.07
CA LEU A 22 -3.54 12.82 -14.50
C LEU A 22 -4.47 13.30 -13.37
N SER A 23 -5.79 13.14 -13.51
CA SER A 23 -6.73 13.53 -12.46
C SER A 23 -6.60 12.63 -11.23
N SER A 24 -6.43 11.32 -11.40
CA SER A 24 -6.23 10.40 -10.27
C SER A 24 -4.95 10.70 -9.51
N VAL A 25 -3.84 10.95 -10.22
CA VAL A 25 -2.58 11.38 -9.60
C VAL A 25 -2.77 12.70 -8.88
N ALA A 26 -3.33 13.72 -9.54
CA ALA A 26 -3.48 15.07 -8.97
C ALA A 26 -4.30 15.07 -7.67
N VAL A 27 -5.39 14.29 -7.61
CA VAL A 27 -6.19 14.17 -6.38
C VAL A 27 -5.42 13.44 -5.28
N TYR A 28 -4.55 12.49 -5.60
CA TYR A 28 -3.78 11.74 -4.61
C TYR A 28 -2.52 12.48 -4.11
N LEU A 29 -2.03 13.48 -4.86
CA LEU A 29 -0.85 14.27 -4.47
C LEU A 29 -1.02 14.96 -3.11
N ASN A 30 -2.25 15.32 -2.73
CA ASN A 30 -2.53 15.94 -1.43
C ASN A 30 -2.29 14.99 -0.24
N GLY A 31 -2.29 13.69 -0.46
CA GLY A 31 -2.14 12.66 0.56
C GLY A 31 -0.70 12.17 0.74
N LEU A 32 0.23 12.54 -0.15
CA LEU A 32 1.61 12.06 -0.11
C LEU A 32 2.39 12.53 1.13
N PHE A 33 2.00 13.65 1.71
CA PHE A 33 2.63 14.25 2.89
C PHE A 33 1.66 14.28 4.09
N GLY A 34 0.66 13.38 4.08
CA GLY A 34 -0.27 13.23 5.20
C GLY A 34 0.36 12.46 6.37
N ASP A 35 -0.20 12.65 7.56
CA ASP A 35 0.15 11.87 8.73
C ASP A 35 -0.43 10.45 8.65
N TYR A 36 0.11 9.54 9.46
CA TYR A 36 -0.42 8.18 9.60
C TYR A 36 -1.86 8.20 10.09
N VAL A 37 -2.71 7.44 9.41
CA VAL A 37 -4.12 7.25 9.81
C VAL A 37 -4.31 5.91 10.52
N HIS A 38 -5.56 5.60 10.88
CA HIS A 38 -5.93 4.51 11.79
C HIS A 38 -5.13 3.20 11.63
N ASP A 39 -5.11 2.63 10.42
CA ASP A 39 -4.45 1.33 10.19
C ASP A 39 -2.93 1.47 10.15
N ASP A 40 -2.42 2.57 9.58
CA ASP A 40 -0.99 2.87 9.52
C ASP A 40 -0.40 3.01 10.92
N ILE A 41 -1.13 3.64 11.85
CA ILE A 41 -0.69 3.79 13.23
C ILE A 41 -0.46 2.42 13.88
N SER A 42 -1.40 1.49 13.73
CA SER A 42 -1.28 0.18 14.36
C SER A 42 -0.17 -0.68 13.74
N VAL A 43 0.04 -0.61 12.42
CA VAL A 43 1.01 -1.45 11.71
C VAL A 43 2.40 -0.82 11.68
N ILE A 44 2.53 0.47 11.44
CA ILE A 44 3.83 1.14 11.25
C ILE A 44 4.32 1.71 12.58
N VAL A 45 3.46 2.44 13.30
CA VAL A 45 3.87 3.16 14.50
C VAL A 45 3.90 2.27 15.73
N GLN A 46 2.94 1.36 15.91
CA GLN A 46 2.79 0.59 17.16
C GLN A 46 3.31 -0.85 17.08
N ASN A 47 3.50 -1.40 15.87
CA ASN A 47 3.93 -2.78 15.71
C ASN A 47 5.42 -2.93 16.01
N ARG A 48 5.74 -3.70 17.06
CA ARG A 48 7.12 -3.96 17.48
C ARG A 48 7.95 -4.71 16.43
N ASP A 49 7.29 -5.50 15.58
CA ASP A 49 7.94 -6.20 14.49
C ASP A 49 8.37 -5.25 13.37
N VAL A 50 7.65 -4.14 13.16
CA VAL A 50 8.05 -3.06 12.26
C VAL A 50 9.11 -2.18 12.91
N GLN A 51 8.95 -1.79 14.18
CA GLN A 51 9.94 -0.94 14.88
C GLN A 51 11.32 -1.59 15.06
N GLY A 52 11.48 -2.87 14.73
CA GLY A 52 12.76 -3.55 14.89
C GLY A 52 13.07 -4.01 16.32
N THR A 53 12.15 -3.82 17.27
CA THR A 53 12.39 -4.06 18.71
C THR A 53 12.24 -5.53 19.12
N THR A 54 11.62 -6.36 18.27
CA THR A 54 11.53 -7.83 18.44
C THR A 54 12.55 -8.57 17.58
N PRO A 55 12.92 -9.82 17.90
CA PRO A 55 13.73 -10.65 17.00
C PRO A 55 13.07 -10.83 15.63
N LEU A 56 13.88 -10.89 14.56
CA LEU A 56 13.37 -11.02 13.18
C LEU A 56 12.44 -12.22 12.98
N MET A 57 12.68 -13.33 13.71
CA MET A 57 11.83 -14.51 13.64
C MET A 57 10.37 -14.25 14.02
N HIS A 58 10.09 -13.24 14.87
CA HIS A 58 8.73 -12.91 15.29
C HIS A 58 7.85 -12.49 14.11
N VAL A 59 8.43 -11.92 13.05
CA VAL A 59 7.71 -11.56 11.82
C VAL A 59 7.02 -12.77 11.17
N PHE A 60 7.56 -13.98 11.37
CA PHE A 60 6.99 -15.21 10.81
C PHE A 60 5.99 -15.91 11.74
N VAL A 61 5.84 -15.43 12.98
CA VAL A 61 4.96 -16.03 13.99
C VAL A 61 3.79 -15.09 14.35
N ASN A 62 3.97 -13.80 14.12
CA ASN A 62 2.95 -12.77 14.34
C ASN A 62 2.13 -12.51 13.07
N ASP A 63 0.92 -12.01 13.28
CA ASP A 63 0.05 -11.49 12.24
C ASP A 63 0.47 -10.07 11.83
N TYR A 64 -0.22 -9.54 10.83
CA TYR A 64 0.01 -8.21 10.26
C TYR A 64 -0.06 -7.07 11.28
N TRP A 65 -0.77 -7.26 12.40
CA TRP A 65 -0.96 -6.25 13.43
C TRP A 65 -0.02 -6.44 14.64
N GLY A 66 0.95 -7.37 14.53
CA GLY A 66 1.97 -7.61 15.56
C GLY A 66 1.52 -8.55 16.69
N ARG A 67 0.41 -9.28 16.50
CA ARG A 67 -0.09 -10.27 17.47
C ARG A 67 0.23 -11.67 17.00
N ARG A 68 0.63 -12.57 17.91
CA ARG A 68 0.90 -13.97 17.54
C ARG A 68 -0.28 -14.63 16.82
N LEU A 69 0.02 -15.36 15.74
CA LEU A 69 -0.99 -16.03 14.91
C LEU A 69 -1.81 -17.08 15.65
N ASP A 70 -1.31 -17.66 16.74
CA ASP A 70 -2.01 -18.62 17.58
C ASP A 70 -3.01 -17.96 18.56
N HIS A 71 -2.90 -16.64 18.77
CA HIS A 71 -3.76 -15.93 19.70
C HIS A 71 -5.24 -15.87 19.22
N PRO A 72 -6.25 -16.07 20.09
CA PRO A 72 -7.67 -16.05 19.70
C PRO A 72 -8.12 -14.73 19.08
N LEU A 73 -7.59 -13.62 19.58
CA LEU A 73 -7.86 -12.26 19.06
C LEU A 73 -6.93 -11.86 17.90
N SER A 74 -6.13 -12.76 17.34
CA SER A 74 -5.39 -12.46 16.12
C SER A 74 -6.35 -12.30 14.96
N HIS A 75 -6.09 -11.32 14.09
CA HIS A 75 -6.87 -11.14 12.87
C HIS A 75 -6.45 -12.14 11.78
N LYS A 76 -5.50 -13.04 12.08
CA LYS A 76 -4.97 -14.11 11.22
C LYS A 76 -4.47 -13.64 9.84
N SER A 77 -4.28 -12.34 9.68
CA SER A 77 -3.79 -11.72 8.45
C SER A 77 -2.28 -11.92 8.39
N TYR A 78 -1.81 -12.94 7.67
CA TYR A 78 -0.39 -13.25 7.57
C TYR A 78 0.25 -12.51 6.38
N ARG A 79 1.12 -11.52 6.67
CA ARG A 79 1.77 -10.65 5.67
C ARG A 79 3.23 -10.32 6.04
N PRO A 80 4.09 -11.33 6.22
CA PRO A 80 5.45 -11.13 6.74
C PRO A 80 6.29 -10.24 5.84
N LEU A 81 6.11 -10.32 4.51
CA LEU A 81 6.85 -9.48 3.56
C LEU A 81 6.52 -8.00 3.70
N VAL A 82 5.27 -7.66 4.03
CA VAL A 82 4.88 -6.25 4.24
C VAL A 82 5.53 -5.70 5.50
N ILE A 83 5.52 -6.49 6.59
CA ILE A 83 6.19 -6.12 7.85
C ILE A 83 7.69 -5.96 7.64
N LEU A 84 8.33 -6.88 6.91
CA LEU A 84 9.75 -6.76 6.58
C LEU A 84 10.04 -5.51 5.76
N SER A 85 9.20 -5.15 4.80
CA SER A 85 9.41 -3.93 4.00
C SER A 85 9.43 -2.67 4.86
N PHE A 86 8.52 -2.53 5.82
CA PHE A 86 8.47 -1.36 6.71
C PHE A 86 9.55 -1.37 7.79
N ARG A 87 10.06 -2.54 8.19
CA ARG A 87 11.06 -2.67 9.26
C ARG A 87 12.40 -2.00 8.95
N TRP A 88 12.72 -1.78 7.68
CA TRP A 88 13.96 -1.15 7.23
C TRP A 88 13.77 0.28 6.70
N VAL A 89 12.54 0.80 6.75
CA VAL A 89 12.26 2.20 6.42
C VAL A 89 12.54 3.03 7.69
N PRO A 90 13.36 4.10 7.59
CA PRO A 90 13.69 4.94 8.74
C PRO A 90 12.48 5.70 9.30
#